data_AF-Q9CSB0-F1
#
_entry.id   AF-Q9CSB0-F1
#
_cell.length_a   1.000
_cell.length_b   1.000
_cell.length_c   1.000
_cell.angle_alpha   90.00
_cell.angle_beta   90.00
_cell.angle_gamma   90.00
#
_symmetry.space_group_name_H-M   'P 1'
#
loop_
_entity.id
_entity.type
_entity.pdbx_description
1 polymer ?
#
loop_
_entity_poly.entity_id
_entity_poly.type
_entity_poly.pdbx_seq_one_letter_code
_entity_poly.pdbx_strand_id
1 'polypeptide(L)'
;MAVLLETTLGDVVIDLYTEERPRACLNFLKLCKIKYYNYCLIHNVQRDFIIQTGDPTGTGRGGESIFGQLYGDQASFFEAEKVPRIKHKKKGTVSMVNNGSDQHGSQFLITTGENLDYLDGVHTVFGEVTEGMDIVKKINETFVDKDFVPYQDIRINHTVILDDPFDDPPDLLIPDRSPEPTKEQLDSGRIGADEEIDDFKGRSA
;
A
#
# COMPACT_ATOMS: atom_id res chain seq x y z
N MET A 1 -2.20 17.26 0.03
CA MET A 1 -1.06 16.69 -0.72
C MET A 1 -1.47 15.34 -1.23
N ALA A 2 -1.07 14.93 -2.44
CA ALA A 2 -1.62 13.73 -3.05
C ALA A 2 -0.58 12.85 -3.75
N VAL A 3 -0.82 11.54 -3.74
CA VAL A 3 -0.04 10.54 -4.47
C VAL A 3 -0.99 9.72 -5.33
N LEU A 4 -0.63 9.57 -6.60
CA LEU A 4 -1.28 8.65 -7.53
C LEU A 4 -0.58 7.28 -7.45
N LEU A 5 -1.36 6.25 -7.18
CA LEU A 5 -0.97 4.85 -7.30
C LEU A 5 -1.53 4.29 -8.60
N GLU A 6 -0.66 4.00 -9.56
CA GLU A 6 -1.04 3.28 -10.78
C GLU A 6 -1.04 1.79 -10.46
N THR A 7 -2.21 1.16 -10.40
CA THR A 7 -2.33 -0.27 -10.13
C THR A 7 -2.64 -1.05 -11.40
N THR A 8 -2.49 -2.38 -11.36
CA THR A 8 -2.86 -3.24 -12.48
C THR A 8 -4.35 -3.20 -12.82
N LEU A 9 -5.20 -2.76 -11.89
CA LEU A 9 -6.65 -2.64 -12.10
C LEU A 9 -7.12 -1.23 -12.44
N GLY A 10 -6.24 -0.23 -12.34
CA GLY A 10 -6.54 1.18 -12.56
C GLY A 10 -5.87 2.09 -11.54
N ASP A 11 -6.19 3.37 -11.61
CA ASP A 11 -5.53 4.43 -10.87
C ASP A 11 -6.27 4.77 -9.57
N VAL A 12 -5.53 5.03 -8.49
CA VAL A 12 -6.06 5.46 -7.20
C VAL A 12 -5.28 6.68 -6.71
N VAL A 13 -5.99 7.76 -6.40
CA VAL A 13 -5.39 8.97 -5.83
C VAL A 13 -5.66 9.02 -4.33
N ILE A 14 -4.60 9.22 -3.56
CA ILE A 14 -4.64 9.30 -2.10
C ILE A 14 -4.22 10.71 -1.67
N ASP A 15 -5.10 11.40 -0.97
CA ASP A 15 -4.77 12.63 -0.25
C ASP A 15 -4.19 12.29 1.13
N LEU A 16 -3.13 13.00 1.49
CA LEU A 16 -2.34 12.79 2.70
C LEU A 16 -2.58 13.89 3.74
N TYR A 17 -2.76 13.49 4.99
CA TYR A 17 -2.92 14.35 6.17
C TYR A 17 -1.55 14.78 6.71
N THR A 18 -0.78 15.50 5.90
CA THR A 18 0.62 15.85 6.19
C THR A 18 0.81 16.76 7.41
N GLU A 19 -0.20 17.55 7.78
CA GLU A 19 -0.16 18.40 8.97
C GLU A 19 -0.45 17.58 10.25
N GLU A 20 -1.41 16.66 10.18
CA GLU A 20 -1.82 15.81 11.30
C GLU A 20 -0.92 14.59 11.50
N ARG A 21 -0.25 14.15 10.43
CA ARG A 21 0.55 12.92 10.34
C ARG A 21 1.86 13.13 9.57
N PRO A 22 2.68 14.13 9.96
CA PRO A 22 3.87 14.49 9.22
C PRO A 22 4.84 13.31 9.08
N ARG A 23 5.02 12.49 10.12
CA ARG A 23 6.01 11.39 10.07
C ARG A 23 5.56 10.24 9.17
N ALA A 24 4.29 9.83 9.29
CA ALA A 24 3.74 8.77 8.43
C ALA A 24 3.66 9.22 6.96
N CYS A 25 3.26 10.47 6.71
CA CYS A 25 3.20 11.02 5.35
C CYS A 25 4.60 11.19 4.75
N LEU A 26 5.58 11.68 5.51
CA LEU A 26 6.97 11.76 5.07
C LEU A 26 7.50 10.37 4.72
N ASN A 27 7.27 9.37 5.58
CA ASN A 27 7.65 7.99 5.30
C ASN A 27 7.05 7.50 3.96
N PHE A 28 5.74 7.64 3.79
CA PHE A 28 5.04 7.21 2.58
C PHE A 28 5.56 7.91 1.32
N LEU A 29 5.66 9.25 1.35
CA LEU A 29 6.12 10.05 0.21
C LEU A 29 7.56 9.70 -0.19
N LYS A 30 8.48 9.57 0.77
CA LYS A 30 9.87 9.25 0.45
C LYS A 30 10.02 7.81 -0.06
N LEU A 31 9.24 6.85 0.46
CA LEU A 31 9.17 5.50 -0.09
C LEU A 31 8.63 5.48 -1.53
N CYS A 32 7.60 6.28 -1.84
CA CYS A 32 7.14 6.49 -3.23
C CYS A 32 8.26 7.07 -4.11
N LYS A 33 9.02 8.05 -3.58
CA LYS A 33 10.08 8.75 -4.33
C LYS A 33 11.20 7.83 -4.75
N ILE A 34 11.62 6.94 -3.85
CA ILE A 34 12.65 5.91 -4.14
C ILE A 34 12.08 4.68 -4.86
N LYS A 35 10.82 4.72 -5.30
CA LYS A 35 10.15 3.63 -6.04
C LYS A 35 10.01 2.33 -5.25
N TYR A 36 9.98 2.42 -3.92
CA TYR A 36 9.89 1.28 -3.01
C TYR A 36 8.62 0.45 -3.22
N TYR A 37 7.51 1.12 -3.52
CA TYR A 37 6.21 0.48 -3.72
C TYR A 37 6.00 -0.08 -5.13
N ASN A 38 6.90 0.17 -6.07
CA ASN A 38 6.75 -0.37 -7.41
C ASN A 38 6.80 -1.91 -7.37
N TYR A 39 5.85 -2.52 -8.09
CA TYR A 39 5.58 -3.96 -8.14
C TYR A 39 5.16 -4.61 -6.83
N CYS A 40 4.92 -3.85 -5.76
CA CYS A 40 4.34 -4.38 -4.52
C CYS A 40 2.99 -5.04 -4.80
N LEU A 41 2.82 -6.24 -4.26
CA LEU A 41 1.56 -6.97 -4.30
C LEU A 41 0.53 -6.36 -3.35
N ILE A 42 -0.72 -6.35 -3.79
CA ILE A 42 -1.86 -6.36 -2.89
C ILE A 42 -2.00 -7.79 -2.38
N HIS A 43 -1.44 -8.04 -1.20
CA HIS A 43 -1.24 -9.40 -0.68
C HIS A 43 -2.32 -9.83 0.32
N ASN A 44 -3.27 -8.94 0.67
CA ASN A 44 -4.40 -9.30 1.54
C ASN A 44 -5.62 -8.43 1.20
N VAL A 45 -6.72 -9.08 0.81
CA VAL A 45 -8.00 -8.45 0.50
C VAL A 45 -9.09 -9.17 1.29
N GLN A 46 -9.61 -8.49 2.31
CA GLN A 46 -10.75 -8.93 3.09
C GLN A 46 -11.98 -8.11 2.70
N ARG A 47 -12.94 -8.80 2.07
CA ARG A 47 -14.13 -8.17 1.50
C ARG A 47 -14.90 -7.36 2.56
N ASP A 48 -15.23 -6.13 2.20
CA ASP A 48 -15.95 -5.16 3.04
C ASP A 48 -15.25 -4.86 4.38
N PHE A 49 -13.93 -5.03 4.40
CA PHE A 49 -13.09 -4.72 5.53
C PHE A 49 -11.85 -3.92 5.10
N ILE A 50 -10.81 -4.58 4.58
CA ILE A 50 -9.55 -3.92 4.21
C ILE A 50 -8.91 -4.52 2.94
N ILE A 51 -8.11 -3.69 2.29
CA ILE A 51 -7.10 -4.04 1.29
C ILE A 51 -5.75 -3.67 1.90
N GLN A 52 -4.78 -4.57 1.90
CA GLN A 52 -3.45 -4.35 2.48
C GLN A 52 -2.34 -4.61 1.46
N THR A 53 -1.34 -3.72 1.47
CA THR A 53 -0.20 -3.72 0.54
C THR A 53 1.01 -3.02 1.18
N GLY A 54 2.05 -2.73 0.39
CA GLY A 54 3.24 -2.01 0.81
C GLY A 54 4.35 -2.89 1.38
N ASP A 55 4.32 -4.20 1.12
CA ASP A 55 5.41 -5.14 1.40
C ASP A 55 6.10 -5.53 0.08
N PRO A 56 7.35 -5.09 -0.18
CA PRO A 56 8.08 -5.45 -1.40
C PRO A 56 8.36 -6.94 -1.55
N THR A 57 8.36 -7.69 -0.44
CA THR A 57 8.56 -9.14 -0.45
C THR A 57 7.29 -9.89 -0.83
N GLY A 58 6.12 -9.23 -0.74
CA GLY A 58 4.81 -9.84 -0.99
C GLY A 58 4.36 -10.87 0.06
N THR A 59 5.14 -11.09 1.12
CA THR A 59 4.85 -12.13 2.13
C THR A 59 3.83 -11.69 3.19
N GLY A 60 3.57 -10.38 3.28
CA GLY A 60 2.78 -9.74 4.34
C GLY A 60 3.53 -9.56 5.65
N ARG A 61 4.81 -9.97 5.71
CA ARG A 61 5.66 -9.90 6.92
C ARG A 61 6.86 -8.99 6.75
N GLY A 62 7.16 -8.57 5.52
CA GLY A 62 8.26 -7.67 5.22
C GLY A 62 7.86 -6.21 5.24
N GLY A 63 8.71 -5.37 4.66
CA GLY A 63 8.48 -3.94 4.57
C GLY A 63 9.13 -3.17 5.73
N GLU A 64 9.80 -2.08 5.38
CA GLU A 64 10.50 -1.20 6.31
C GLU A 64 10.30 0.26 5.94
N SER A 65 10.44 1.13 6.93
CA SER A 65 10.30 2.57 6.75
C SER A 65 11.47 3.17 5.98
N ILE A 66 11.28 4.38 5.48
CA ILE A 66 12.36 5.15 4.85
C ILE A 66 13.55 5.36 5.79
N PHE A 67 13.31 5.40 7.10
CA PHE A 67 14.37 5.60 8.09
C PHE A 67 15.33 4.41 8.15
N GLY A 68 14.87 3.19 7.84
CA GLY A 68 15.74 2.02 7.71
C GLY A 68 16.71 2.16 6.54
N GLN A 69 16.21 2.67 5.42
CA GLN A 69 17.02 2.94 4.22
C GLN A 69 18.06 4.05 4.44
N LEU A 70 17.75 5.03 5.28
CA LEU A 70 18.64 6.17 5.56
C LEU A 70 19.63 5.90 6.69
N TYR A 71 19.21 5.17 7.73
CA TYR A 71 19.98 5.06 8.98
C TYR A 71 20.36 3.62 9.34
N GLY A 72 19.93 2.62 8.55
CA GLY A 72 20.18 1.19 8.77
C GLY A 72 19.08 0.47 9.56
N ASP A 73 19.22 -0.85 9.67
CA ASP A 73 18.20 -1.80 10.17
C ASP A 73 17.60 -1.44 11.54
N GLN A 74 18.35 -0.77 12.43
CA GLN A 74 17.84 -0.33 13.73
C GLN A 74 16.73 0.72 13.62
N ALA A 75 16.57 1.35 12.46
CA ALA A 75 15.56 2.34 12.14
C ALA A 75 14.53 1.82 11.12
N SER A 76 14.47 0.52 10.84
CA SER A 76 13.49 -0.07 9.92
C SER A 76 12.02 0.21 10.30
N PHE A 77 11.75 0.58 11.55
CA PHE A 77 10.43 1.01 12.00
C PHE A 77 10.44 2.34 12.73
N PHE A 78 9.31 3.04 12.73
CA PHE A 78 9.11 4.29 13.45
C PHE A 78 7.84 4.27 14.32
N GLU A 79 7.83 5.09 15.37
CA GLU A 79 6.70 5.17 16.31
C GLU A 79 5.44 5.77 15.68
N ALA A 80 4.29 5.21 16.04
CA ALA A 80 2.97 5.64 15.61
C ALA A 80 2.58 7.04 16.13
N GLU A 81 2.07 7.89 15.23
CA GLU A 81 1.48 9.18 15.57
C GLU A 81 0.02 8.99 16.02
N LYS A 82 -0.28 9.27 17.29
CA LYS A 82 -1.61 8.98 17.87
C LYS A 82 -2.56 10.18 17.95
N VAL A 83 -2.06 11.39 17.72
CA VAL A 83 -2.79 12.66 17.90
C VAL A 83 -2.63 13.53 16.65
N PRO A 84 -3.70 14.12 16.08
CA PRO A 84 -5.11 14.03 16.51
C PRO A 84 -5.67 12.61 16.34
N ARG A 85 -6.82 12.32 16.95
CA ARG A 85 -7.50 11.03 16.75
C ARG A 85 -8.30 11.08 15.45
N ILE A 86 -7.80 10.40 14.43
CA ILE A 86 -8.48 10.22 13.14
C ILE A 86 -9.01 8.79 13.11
N LYS A 87 -10.26 8.62 12.68
CA LYS A 87 -11.01 7.36 12.79
C LYS A 87 -11.27 6.71 11.43
N HIS A 88 -11.37 5.39 11.41
CA HIS A 88 -11.73 4.59 10.23
C HIS A 88 -13.25 4.57 9.99
N LYS A 89 -13.86 5.75 9.82
CA LYS A 89 -15.33 5.87 9.71
C LYS A 89 -15.88 5.50 8.34
N LYS A 90 -15.17 5.82 7.26
CA LYS A 90 -15.65 5.68 5.89
C LYS A 90 -14.70 4.81 5.06
N LYS A 91 -15.25 4.22 3.99
CA LYS A 91 -14.46 3.54 2.95
C LYS A 91 -13.44 4.51 2.35
N GLY A 92 -12.31 3.97 1.91
CA GLY A 92 -11.22 4.75 1.33
C GLY A 92 -10.31 5.41 2.37
N THR A 93 -10.53 5.24 3.67
CA THR A 93 -9.55 5.67 4.69
C THR A 93 -8.26 4.87 4.53
N VAL A 94 -7.10 5.55 4.53
CA VAL A 94 -5.77 4.95 4.36
C VAL A 94 -4.97 5.07 5.66
N SER A 95 -4.40 3.96 6.13
CA SER A 95 -3.66 3.91 7.40
C SER A 95 -2.43 3.00 7.33
N MET A 96 -1.40 3.33 8.12
CA MET A 96 -0.23 2.48 8.30
C MET A 96 -0.59 1.21 9.07
N VAL A 97 -0.04 0.08 8.63
CA VAL A 97 -0.15 -1.19 9.35
C VAL A 97 0.74 -1.12 10.61
N ASN A 98 0.21 -1.58 11.74
CA ASN A 98 0.98 -1.72 12.97
C ASN A 98 1.78 -3.02 12.91
N ASN A 99 3.11 -2.93 12.99
CA ASN A 99 4.03 -4.07 12.97
C ASN A 99 4.29 -4.64 14.37
N GLY A 100 3.51 -4.23 15.37
CA GLY A 100 3.71 -4.52 16.78
C GLY A 100 4.34 -3.34 17.53
N SER A 101 4.12 -3.29 18.85
CA SER A 101 4.71 -2.27 19.75
C SER A 101 4.46 -0.82 19.32
N ASP A 102 3.35 -0.55 18.64
CA ASP A 102 3.00 0.77 18.09
C ASP A 102 4.05 1.33 17.11
N GLN A 103 4.62 0.45 16.30
CA GLN A 103 5.58 0.80 15.26
C GLN A 103 5.04 0.55 13.85
N HIS A 104 5.51 1.35 12.91
CA HIS A 104 5.15 1.30 11.49
C HIS A 104 6.38 1.13 10.61
N GLY A 105 6.22 0.35 9.54
CA GLY A 105 7.19 0.19 8.46
C GLY A 105 6.70 0.86 7.17
N SER A 106 6.61 0.09 6.09
CA SER A 106 6.09 0.53 4.79
C SER A 106 4.65 0.08 4.50
N GLN A 107 4.16 -0.95 5.19
CA GLN A 107 2.86 -1.54 4.89
C GLN A 107 1.73 -0.58 5.26
N PHE A 108 0.71 -0.49 4.40
CA PHE A 108 -0.48 0.30 4.61
C PHE A 108 -1.73 -0.46 4.16
N LEU A 109 -2.87 -0.03 4.68
CA LEU A 109 -4.18 -0.56 4.32
C LEU A 109 -5.12 0.54 3.84
N ILE A 110 -6.06 0.15 2.99
CA ILE A 110 -7.18 0.95 2.51
C ILE A 110 -8.46 0.26 2.99
N THR A 111 -9.32 1.01 3.67
CA THR A 111 -10.60 0.49 4.18
C THR A 111 -11.63 0.32 3.06
N THR A 112 -12.32 -0.81 3.05
CA THR A 112 -13.45 -1.08 2.13
C THR A 112 -14.78 -1.28 2.88
N GLY A 113 -14.70 -1.42 4.20
CA GLY A 113 -15.81 -1.33 5.15
C GLY A 113 -15.98 0.08 5.73
N GLU A 114 -17.04 0.25 6.54
CA GLU A 114 -17.35 1.50 7.25
C GLU A 114 -17.35 1.26 8.77
N ASN A 115 -17.11 2.32 9.54
CA ASN A 115 -17.13 2.30 11.01
C ASN A 115 -16.26 1.20 11.64
N LEU A 116 -15.02 1.07 11.15
CA LEU A 116 -14.06 0.06 11.60
C LEU A 116 -13.32 0.55 12.87
N ASP A 117 -14.07 0.88 13.92
CA ASP A 117 -13.56 1.53 15.13
C ASP A 117 -12.46 0.72 15.86
N TYR A 118 -12.40 -0.60 15.65
CA TYR A 118 -11.38 -1.47 16.24
C TYR A 118 -9.99 -1.31 15.59
N LEU A 119 -9.91 -0.66 14.43
CA LEU A 119 -8.63 -0.26 13.83
C LEU A 119 -8.11 1.04 14.45
N ASP A 120 -8.97 1.85 15.09
CA ASP A 120 -8.60 3.15 15.64
C ASP A 120 -7.59 3.00 16.79
N GLY A 121 -6.51 3.77 16.73
CA GLY A 121 -5.45 3.75 17.74
C GLY A 121 -4.51 2.54 17.65
N VAL A 122 -4.84 1.55 16.80
CA VAL A 122 -3.93 0.46 16.39
C VAL A 122 -3.23 0.86 15.11
N HIS A 123 -3.99 1.27 14.09
CA HIS A 123 -3.50 1.70 12.79
C HIS A 123 -3.55 3.21 12.67
N THR A 124 -2.45 3.81 12.20
CA THR A 124 -2.34 5.27 12.08
C THR A 124 -2.90 5.71 10.74
N VAL A 125 -4.12 6.25 10.74
CA VAL A 125 -4.68 6.93 9.56
C VAL A 125 -3.77 8.09 9.19
N PHE A 126 -3.35 8.13 7.93
CA PHE A 126 -2.50 9.19 7.37
C PHE A 126 -3.00 9.77 6.05
N GLY A 127 -4.11 9.24 5.51
CA GLY A 127 -4.70 9.79 4.30
C GLY A 127 -6.06 9.18 3.98
N GLU A 128 -6.56 9.52 2.81
CA GLU A 128 -7.80 8.99 2.25
C GLU A 128 -7.79 8.95 0.73
N VAL A 129 -8.50 8.00 0.15
CA VAL A 129 -8.71 7.91 -1.28
C VAL A 129 -9.68 9.00 -1.72
N THR A 130 -9.23 9.86 -2.64
CA THR A 130 -10.02 10.96 -3.20
C THR A 130 -10.52 10.66 -4.61
N GLU A 131 -9.77 9.88 -5.39
CA GLU A 131 -10.16 9.38 -6.71
C GLU A 131 -9.81 7.90 -6.87
N GLY A 132 -10.57 7.17 -7.71
CA GLY A 132 -10.36 5.73 -7.93
C GLY A 132 -11.06 4.82 -6.92
N MET A 133 -12.11 5.28 -6.25
CA MET A 133 -12.91 4.43 -5.34
C MET A 133 -13.60 3.26 -6.05
N ASP A 134 -13.88 3.38 -7.34
CA ASP A 134 -14.33 2.29 -8.20
C ASP A 134 -13.26 1.21 -8.39
N ILE A 135 -11.98 1.60 -8.48
CA ILE A 135 -10.83 0.68 -8.53
C ILE A 135 -10.66 -0.03 -7.18
N VAL A 136 -10.74 0.72 -6.07
CA VAL A 136 -10.74 0.15 -4.71
C VAL A 136 -11.88 -0.88 -4.54
N LYS A 137 -13.08 -0.57 -5.07
CA LYS A 137 -14.21 -1.52 -5.07
C LYS A 137 -13.91 -2.75 -5.93
N LYS A 138 -13.32 -2.59 -7.11
CA LYS A 138 -12.94 -3.70 -7.99
C LYS A 138 -11.94 -4.64 -7.31
N ILE A 139 -10.95 -4.09 -6.60
CA ILE A 139 -10.00 -4.88 -5.79
C ILE A 139 -10.74 -5.63 -4.69
N ASN A 140 -11.64 -4.97 -3.95
CA ASN A 140 -12.44 -5.58 -2.87
C ASN A 140 -13.31 -6.77 -3.33
N GLU A 141 -13.71 -6.78 -4.60
CA GLU A 141 -14.55 -7.81 -5.20
C GLU A 141 -13.76 -8.99 -5.78
N THR A 142 -12.43 -8.92 -5.81
CA THR A 142 -11.57 -9.99 -6.36
C THR A 142 -11.74 -11.32 -5.64
N PHE A 143 -11.45 -12.42 -6.35
CA PHE A 143 -11.41 -13.75 -5.76
C PHE A 143 -10.10 -13.94 -5.00
N VAL A 144 -10.22 -14.37 -3.75
CA VAL A 144 -9.10 -14.62 -2.85
C VAL A 144 -9.11 -16.07 -2.39
N ASP A 145 -7.94 -16.54 -1.97
CA ASP A 145 -7.81 -17.83 -1.31
C ASP A 145 -8.22 -17.77 0.18
N LYS A 146 -7.99 -18.87 0.89
CA LYS A 146 -8.28 -19.00 2.32
C LYS A 146 -7.49 -18.04 3.22
N ASP A 147 -6.35 -17.53 2.73
CA ASP A 147 -5.44 -16.63 3.43
C ASP A 147 -5.67 -15.17 2.99
N PHE A 148 -6.78 -14.91 2.28
CA PHE A 148 -7.21 -13.61 1.75
C PHE A 148 -6.29 -13.02 0.67
N VAL A 149 -5.45 -13.85 0.03
CA VAL A 149 -4.57 -13.40 -1.04
C VAL A 149 -5.29 -13.55 -2.39
N PRO A 150 -5.33 -12.52 -3.26
CA PRO A 150 -5.93 -12.61 -4.59
C PRO A 150 -5.39 -13.78 -5.43
N TYR A 151 -6.25 -14.48 -6.17
CA TYR A 151 -5.81 -15.56 -7.08
C TYR A 151 -5.07 -15.03 -8.32
N GLN A 152 -5.49 -13.86 -8.80
CA GLN A 152 -4.77 -13.10 -9.82
C GLN A 152 -4.05 -11.95 -9.14
N ASP A 153 -2.77 -11.78 -9.49
CA ASP A 153 -1.95 -10.74 -8.90
C ASP A 153 -2.49 -9.34 -9.18
N ILE A 154 -2.59 -8.55 -8.12
CA ILE A 154 -2.87 -7.12 -8.21
C ILE A 154 -1.65 -6.39 -7.65
N ARG A 155 -1.13 -5.42 -8.40
CA ARG A 155 0.13 -4.74 -8.08
C ARG A 155 0.00 -3.24 -8.16
N ILE A 156 0.84 -2.55 -7.40
CA ILE A 156 1.16 -1.15 -7.62
C ILE A 156 2.26 -1.13 -8.69
N ASN A 157 1.95 -0.71 -9.91
CA ASN A 157 2.94 -0.61 -10.98
C ASN A 157 3.88 0.56 -10.70
N HIS A 158 3.31 1.74 -10.47
CA HIS A 158 4.06 2.97 -10.23
C HIS A 158 3.39 3.85 -9.19
N THR A 159 4.21 4.70 -8.59
CA THR A 159 3.75 5.79 -7.74
C THR A 159 4.22 7.12 -8.31
N VAL A 160 3.27 8.06 -8.40
CA VAL A 160 3.49 9.41 -8.89
C VAL A 160 3.13 10.38 -7.79
N ILE A 161 4.13 11.11 -7.29
CA ILE A 161 3.92 12.13 -6.26
C ILE A 161 3.46 13.40 -6.97
N LEU A 162 2.24 13.84 -6.69
CA LEU A 162 1.68 15.05 -7.30
C LEU A 162 2.20 16.31 -6.60
N ASP A 163 2.41 16.22 -5.28
CA ASP A 163 2.93 17.28 -4.45
C ASP A 163 3.67 16.70 -3.23
N ASP A 164 4.89 17.19 -2.97
CA ASP A 164 5.75 16.77 -1.85
C ASP A 164 6.15 18.02 -1.04
N PRO A 165 5.55 18.25 0.14
CA PRO A 165 5.82 19.44 0.94
C PRO A 165 7.09 19.29 1.80
N PHE A 166 7.70 18.11 1.83
CA PHE A 166 8.83 17.81 2.70
C PHE A 166 10.13 17.90 1.94
N ASP A 167 11.16 18.48 2.55
CA ASP A 167 12.51 18.42 2.03
C ASP A 167 13.00 16.97 1.93
N ASP A 168 13.86 16.71 0.94
CA ASP A 168 14.52 15.42 0.82
C ASP A 168 15.67 15.32 1.83
N PRO A 169 15.77 14.20 2.57
CA PRO A 169 16.96 13.90 3.35
C PRO A 169 18.20 13.88 2.43
N PRO A 170 19.36 14.39 2.89
CA PRO A 170 20.53 14.56 2.04
C PRO A 170 21.08 13.26 1.44
N ASP A 171 20.89 12.14 2.15
CA ASP A 171 21.36 10.81 1.72
C ASP A 171 20.27 9.99 0.99
N LEU A 172 19.16 10.62 0.61
CA LEU A 172 18.07 9.94 -0.09
C LEU A 172 18.46 9.63 -1.53
N LEU A 173 18.68 8.36 -1.83
CA LEU A 173 18.99 7.89 -3.18
C LEU A 173 17.70 7.74 -4.00
N ILE A 174 17.42 8.71 -4.87
CA ILE A 174 16.28 8.68 -5.78
C ILE A 174 16.76 8.10 -7.13
N PRO A 175 16.17 6.99 -7.60
CA PRO A 175 16.55 6.42 -8.89
C PRO A 175 16.03 7.27 -10.06
N ASP A 176 16.85 7.45 -11.08
CA ASP A 176 16.50 8.23 -12.29
C ASP A 176 15.34 7.62 -13.10
N ARG A 177 15.07 6.33 -12.91
CA ARG A 177 13.99 5.59 -13.56
C ARG A 177 13.43 4.54 -12.63
N SER A 178 12.19 4.11 -12.90
CA SER A 178 11.62 2.94 -12.25
C SER A 178 12.53 1.72 -12.46
N PRO A 179 12.91 1.01 -11.39
CA PRO A 179 13.67 -0.23 -11.53
C PRO A 179 12.82 -1.27 -12.25
N GLU A 180 13.49 -2.17 -12.99
CA GLU A 180 12.82 -3.34 -13.54
C GLU A 180 12.41 -4.29 -12.40
N PRO A 181 11.26 -4.97 -12.52
CA PRO A 181 10.82 -5.91 -11.51
C PRO A 181 11.80 -7.08 -11.41
N THR A 182 12.08 -7.53 -10.18
CA THR A 182 12.89 -8.73 -9.98
C THR A 182 12.13 -9.98 -10.43
N LYS A 183 12.85 -11.08 -10.70
CA LYS A 183 12.21 -12.36 -11.03
C LYS A 183 11.28 -12.84 -9.91
N GLU A 184 11.68 -12.65 -8.66
CA GLU A 184 10.88 -13.00 -7.47
C GLU A 184 9.63 -12.15 -7.38
N GLN A 185 9.70 -10.86 -7.77
CA GLN A 185 8.52 -10.02 -7.83
C GLN A 185 7.56 -10.52 -8.91
N LEU A 186 8.03 -10.93 -10.09
CA LEU A 186 7.17 -11.42 -11.18
C LEU A 186 6.61 -12.83 -10.92
N ASP A 187 7.37 -13.70 -10.26
CA ASP A 187 6.99 -15.08 -9.95
C ASP A 187 6.37 -15.21 -8.55
N SER A 188 5.12 -14.78 -8.43
CA SER A 188 4.34 -14.95 -7.20
C SER A 188 3.81 -16.38 -6.99
N GLY A 189 3.99 -17.26 -7.97
CA GLY A 189 3.32 -18.56 -8.03
C GLY A 189 1.80 -18.48 -8.26
N ARG A 190 1.27 -17.32 -8.69
CA ARG A 190 -0.16 -17.08 -8.97
C ARG A 190 -0.40 -16.68 -10.42
N ILE A 191 -1.67 -16.49 -10.78
CA ILE A 191 -2.06 -16.01 -12.12
C ILE A 191 -1.49 -14.60 -12.29
N GLY A 192 -0.74 -14.41 -13.38
CA GLY A 192 -0.09 -13.13 -13.67
C GLY A 192 -1.10 -11.99 -13.80
N ALA A 193 -0.69 -10.78 -13.44
CA ALA A 193 -1.54 -9.59 -13.59
C ALA A 193 -1.93 -9.33 -15.07
N ASP A 194 -1.10 -9.79 -16.00
CA ASP A 194 -1.25 -9.69 -17.45
C ASP A 194 -1.87 -10.94 -18.11
N GLU A 195 -2.14 -11.98 -17.33
CA GLU A 195 -2.71 -13.23 -17.85
C GLU A 195 -4.22 -13.12 -18.03
N GLU A 196 -4.71 -13.40 -19.25
CA GLU A 196 -6.15 -13.47 -19.52
C GLU A 196 -6.76 -14.74 -18.93
N ILE A 197 -7.73 -14.57 -18.03
CA ILE A 197 -8.52 -15.67 -17.47
C ILE A 197 -9.62 -16.03 -18.49
N ASP A 198 -9.44 -17.15 -19.18
CA ASP A 198 -10.48 -17.73 -20.05
C ASP A 198 -11.25 -18.82 -19.28
N ASP A 199 -12.41 -18.43 -18.71
CA ASP A 199 -13.31 -19.31 -17.96
C ASP A 199 -13.89 -20.47 -18.80
N PHE A 200 -13.77 -20.42 -20.13
CA PHE A 200 -14.28 -21.43 -21.05
C PHE A 200 -13.18 -22.35 -21.60
N LYS A 201 -11.90 -22.05 -21.33
CA LYS A 201 -10.77 -22.84 -21.80
C LYS A 201 -10.83 -24.26 -21.19
N GLY A 202 -11.12 -25.25 -22.03
CA GLY A 202 -11.18 -26.65 -21.62
C GLY A 202 -12.56 -27.17 -21.23
N ARG A 203 -13.62 -26.34 -21.29
CA ARG A 203 -15.01 -26.84 -21.27
C ARG A 203 -15.41 -27.27 -22.68
N SER A 204 -15.25 -28.55 -23.00
CA SER A 204 -15.98 -29.15 -24.13
C SER A 204 -17.47 -29.16 -23.81
N ALA A 205 -18.30 -28.73 -24.77
CA ALA A 205 -19.76 -28.67 -24.69
C ALA A 205 -20.42 -29.99 -24.31
#